data_AF-A0A1B6E8P3-F1
#
_entry.id   AF-A0A1B6E8P3-F1
#
_cell.length_a   1.000
_cell.length_b   1.000
_cell.length_c   1.000
_cell.angle_alpha   90.00
_cell.angle_beta   90.00
_cell.angle_gamma   90.00
#
_symmetry.space_group_name_H-M   'P 1'
#
loop_
_entity.id
_entity.type
_entity.pdbx_description
1 polymer ?
#
loop_
_entity_poly.entity_id
_entity_poly.type
_entity_poly.pdbx_seq_one_letter_code
_entity_poly.pdbx_strand_id
1 'polypeptide(L)'
;KSLFVFKITPTLELNPILKTNKDFEKYKMFKAIEKTLECPVCLDTLTPPLVVCCNNHCVCSSCGQALKECPICRTEMAKNVKYPIVLDYILQEMPRKCKASEHCKVFMPGP
;
A
#
# COMPACT_ATOMS: atom_id res chain seq x y z
N LYS A 1 -6.34 32.48 -5.52
CA LYS A 1 -5.71 31.40 -4.71
C LYS A 1 -6.56 30.14 -4.88
N SER A 2 -6.35 29.43 -5.99
CA SER A 2 -7.13 28.25 -6.34
C SER A 2 -6.47 27.03 -5.69
N LEU A 3 -7.09 26.50 -4.66
CA LEU A 3 -6.76 25.19 -4.11
C LEU A 3 -7.02 24.16 -5.21
N PHE A 4 -5.96 23.49 -5.69
CA PHE A 4 -6.10 22.29 -6.51
C PHE A 4 -6.62 21.17 -5.61
N VAL A 5 -7.93 21.13 -5.43
CA VAL A 5 -8.60 20.02 -4.79
C VAL A 5 -8.58 18.88 -5.79
N PHE A 6 -7.67 17.92 -5.60
CA PHE A 6 -7.70 16.67 -6.34
C PHE A 6 -8.99 15.93 -5.95
N LYS A 7 -10.00 15.98 -6.82
CA LYS A 7 -11.09 15.00 -6.77
C LYS A 7 -10.52 13.67 -7.26
N ILE A 8 -9.96 12.89 -6.34
CA ILE A 8 -9.77 11.45 -6.55
C ILE A 8 -11.19 10.86 -6.52
N THR A 9 -11.88 10.88 -7.65
CA THR A 9 -13.23 10.32 -7.74
C THR A 9 -13.16 8.79 -7.61
N PRO A 10 -14.16 8.16 -6.97
CA PRO A 10 -14.27 6.69 -6.78
C PRO A 10 -14.29 5.90 -8.09
N THR A 11 -14.53 6.57 -9.21
CA THR A 11 -14.49 5.98 -10.53
C THR A 11 -13.09 6.07 -11.12
N LEU A 12 -12.15 5.29 -10.55
CA LEU A 12 -11.50 4.31 -11.42
C LEU A 12 -12.55 3.21 -11.69
N GLU A 13 -13.62 3.57 -12.37
CA GLU A 13 -14.08 2.62 -13.37
C GLU A 13 -12.92 2.62 -14.35
N LEU A 14 -12.11 1.57 -14.29
CA LEU A 14 -11.41 1.10 -15.48
C LEU A 14 -12.47 0.64 -16.48
N ASN A 15 -13.45 1.49 -16.81
CA ASN A 15 -14.04 1.44 -18.13
C ASN A 15 -12.88 1.84 -19.03
N PRO A 16 -12.48 0.98 -19.96
CA PRO A 16 -11.30 1.21 -20.78
C PRO A 16 -11.62 2.38 -21.72
N ILE A 17 -11.39 3.59 -21.23
CA ILE A 17 -11.10 4.73 -22.07
C ILE A 17 -9.70 5.19 -21.68
N LEU A 18 -8.74 4.27 -21.83
CA LEU A 18 -7.31 4.58 -21.91
C LEU A 18 -7.16 5.48 -23.15
N LYS A 19 -7.29 6.80 -22.97
CA LYS A 19 -7.33 7.76 -24.09
C LYS A 19 -5.97 7.97 -24.74
N THR A 20 -4.86 7.64 -24.06
CA THR A 20 -3.50 7.78 -24.58
C THR A 20 -2.55 6.70 -24.04
N ASN A 21 -1.45 6.45 -24.75
CA ASN A 21 -0.36 5.55 -24.31
C ASN A 21 0.22 5.97 -22.94
N LYS A 22 0.26 7.29 -22.68
CA LYS A 22 0.79 7.86 -21.43
C LYS A 22 -0.06 7.51 -20.19
N ASP A 23 -1.38 7.38 -20.37
CA ASP A 23 -2.29 7.00 -19.27
C ASP A 23 -2.14 5.53 -18.89
N PHE A 24 -1.87 4.67 -19.88
CA PHE A 24 -1.61 3.25 -19.66
C PHE A 24 -0.31 3.02 -18.88
N GLU A 25 0.78 3.71 -19.26
CA GLU A 25 2.05 3.63 -18.53
C GLU A 25 1.92 4.13 -17.08
N LYS A 26 1.15 5.20 -16.87
CA LYS A 26 0.85 5.69 -15.51
C LYS A 26 0.09 4.65 -14.68
N TYR A 27 -0.93 4.01 -15.25
CA TYR A 27 -1.69 2.95 -14.58
C TYR A 27 -0.80 1.74 -14.25
N LYS A 28 0.01 1.30 -15.22
CA LYS A 28 0.94 0.19 -15.03
C LYS A 28 1.95 0.47 -13.93
N MET A 29 2.52 1.68 -13.90
CA MET A 29 3.43 2.12 -12.84
C MET A 29 2.74 2.14 -11.48
N PHE A 30 1.53 2.72 -11.39
CA PHE A 30 0.76 2.75 -10.14
C PHE A 30 0.48 1.33 -9.62
N LYS A 31 0.04 0.41 -10.49
CA LYS A 31 -0.21 -0.98 -10.13
C LYS A 31 1.04 -1.73 -9.67
N ALA A 32 2.19 -1.42 -10.27
CA ALA A 32 3.47 -1.99 -9.83
C ALA A 32 3.85 -1.53 -8.41
N ILE A 33 3.63 -0.25 -8.10
CA ILE A 33 3.89 0.32 -6.77
C ILE A 33 2.91 -0.24 -5.74
N GLU A 34 1.61 -0.28 -6.05
CA GLU A 34 0.57 -0.86 -5.18
C GLU A 34 0.93 -2.30 -4.78
N LYS A 35 1.32 -3.13 -5.76
CA LYS A 35 1.75 -4.52 -5.51
C LYS A 35 3.04 -4.61 -4.69
N THR A 36 3.97 -3.68 -4.85
CA THR A 36 5.23 -3.65 -4.08
C THR A 36 4.99 -3.36 -2.60
N LEU A 37 3.89 -2.66 -2.28
CA LEU A 37 3.52 -2.25 -0.93
C LEU A 37 2.49 -3.19 -0.28
N GLU A 38 2.24 -4.36 -0.87
CA GLU A 38 1.32 -5.36 -0.36
C GLU A 38 1.96 -6.18 0.79
N CYS A 39 1.20 -6.40 1.86
CA CYS A 39 1.63 -7.26 2.95
C CYS A 39 1.50 -8.73 2.54
N PRO A 40 2.56 -9.55 2.67
CA PRO A 40 2.53 -10.96 2.26
C PRO A 40 1.63 -11.86 3.12
N VAL A 41 1.04 -11.31 4.19
CA VAL A 41 0.19 -12.06 5.14
C VAL A 41 -1.28 -11.79 4.86
N CYS A 42 -1.70 -10.52 4.89
CA CYS A 42 -3.10 -10.16 4.70
C CYS A 42 -3.46 -9.80 3.25
N LEU A 43 -2.46 -9.68 2.37
CA LEU A 43 -2.64 -9.28 0.95
C LEU A 43 -3.34 -7.93 0.78
N ASP A 44 -3.23 -7.07 1.79
CA ASP A 44 -3.67 -5.67 1.79
C ASP A 44 -2.43 -4.77 1.82
N THR A 45 -2.59 -3.48 1.54
CA THR A 45 -1.49 -2.51 1.64
C THR A 45 -0.90 -2.51 3.05
N LEU A 46 0.44 -2.51 3.13
CA LEU A 46 1.18 -2.39 4.39
C LEU A 46 0.66 -1.18 5.19
N THR A 47 0.35 -1.38 6.47
CA THR A 47 -0.17 -0.32 7.34
C THR A 47 0.81 -0.07 8.48
N PRO A 48 1.42 1.12 8.58
CA PRO A 48 2.27 1.50 9.69
C PRO A 48 1.53 1.43 11.03
N PRO A 49 2.20 1.11 12.15
CA PRO A 49 3.62 0.73 12.24
C PRO A 49 3.90 -0.65 11.63
N LEU A 50 5.06 -0.81 10.98
CA LEU A 50 5.46 -2.07 10.37
C LEU A 50 6.36 -2.91 11.28
N VAL A 51 6.30 -4.22 11.12
CA VAL A 51 7.26 -5.16 11.71
C VAL A 51 8.17 -5.64 10.59
N VAL A 52 9.48 -5.61 10.83
CA VAL A 52 10.48 -5.93 9.82
C VAL A 52 11.48 -6.98 10.31
N CYS A 53 11.96 -7.82 9.39
CA CYS A 53 13.09 -8.72 9.67
C CYS A 53 14.43 -8.00 9.44
N CYS A 54 15.56 -8.66 9.75
CA CYS A 54 16.92 -8.12 9.53
C CYS A 54 17.26 -7.83 8.05
N ASN A 55 16.51 -8.42 7.11
CA ASN A 55 16.63 -8.17 5.67
C ASN A 55 15.63 -7.11 5.16
N ASN A 56 14.98 -6.35 6.06
CA ASN A 56 14.01 -5.28 5.76
C ASN A 56 12.72 -5.71 5.05
N HIS A 57 12.38 -7.00 4.97
CA HIS A 57 11.03 -7.42 4.60
C HIS A 57 10.02 -6.99 5.67
N CYS A 58 8.90 -6.43 5.20
CA CYS A 58 7.89 -5.79 6.05
C CYS A 58 6.60 -6.61 6.12
N VAL A 59 5.94 -6.57 7.28
CA VAL A 59 4.55 -6.99 7.48
C VAL A 59 3.83 -5.94 8.33
N CYS A 60 2.50 -5.89 8.26
CA CYS A 60 1.71 -5.04 9.16
C CYS A 60 1.93 -5.43 10.63
N SER A 61 1.84 -4.48 11.56
CA SER A 61 1.97 -4.78 13.00
C SER A 61 1.04 -5.90 13.47
N SER A 62 -0.22 -5.88 13.05
CA SER A 62 -1.21 -6.94 13.35
C SER A 62 -0.84 -8.30 12.76
N CYS A 63 -0.18 -8.31 11.60
CA CYS A 63 0.25 -9.55 10.93
C CYS A 63 1.54 -10.11 11.53
N GLY A 64 2.43 -9.23 12.01
CA GLY A 64 3.73 -9.60 12.58
C GLY A 64 3.67 -10.10 14.03
N GLN A 65 2.59 -9.83 14.76
CA GLN A 65 2.52 -10.06 16.21
C GLN A 65 2.75 -11.51 16.63
N ALA A 66 2.30 -12.48 15.81
CA ALA A 66 2.46 -13.91 16.05
C ALA A 66 3.59 -14.56 15.23
N LEU A 67 4.24 -13.81 14.32
CA LEU A 67 5.27 -14.36 13.45
C LEU A 67 6.61 -14.44 14.18
N LYS A 68 7.20 -15.63 14.21
CA LYS A 68 8.58 -15.85 14.67
C LYS A 68 9.59 -15.67 13.52
N GLU A 69 9.19 -16.02 12.31
CA GLU A 69 10.03 -15.97 11.11
C GLU A 69 9.36 -15.17 10.01
N CYS A 70 10.19 -14.54 9.19
CA CYS A 70 9.78 -13.76 8.03
C CYS A 70 9.13 -14.68 6.99
N PRO A 71 7.90 -14.38 6.51
CA PRO A 71 7.23 -15.21 5.53
C PRO A 71 7.93 -15.19 4.16
N ILE A 72 8.82 -14.22 3.92
CA ILE A 72 9.54 -14.06 2.65
C ILE A 72 10.90 -14.76 2.68
N CYS A 73 11.72 -14.53 3.71
CA CYS A 73 13.10 -15.03 3.77
C CYS A 73 13.42 -15.96 4.95
N ARG A 74 12.42 -16.28 5.79
CA ARG A 74 12.53 -17.22 6.93
C ARG A 74 13.55 -16.84 8.02
N THR A 75 14.10 -15.63 7.98
CA THR A 75 14.90 -15.10 9.09
C THR A 75 14.00 -14.67 10.24
N GLU A 76 14.55 -14.59 11.46
CA GLU A 76 13.79 -14.20 12.65
C GLU A 76 13.12 -12.82 12.45
N MET A 77 11.85 -12.73 12.82
CA MET A 77 11.14 -11.46 12.86
C MET A 77 11.67 -10.64 14.03
N ALA A 78 12.24 -9.48 13.73
CA ALA A 78 12.87 -8.69 14.74
C ALA A 78 11.83 -7.81 15.44
N LYS A 79 11.74 -7.94 16.77
CA LYS A 79 10.93 -7.08 17.61
C LYS A 79 11.69 -5.76 17.78
N ASN A 80 11.16 -4.66 17.24
CA ASN A 80 11.72 -3.29 17.33
C ASN A 80 12.84 -2.91 16.34
N VAL A 81 12.89 -3.48 15.13
CA VAL A 81 13.80 -2.97 14.10
C VAL A 81 13.25 -1.70 13.46
N LYS A 82 14.14 -0.71 13.33
CA LYS A 82 13.86 0.55 12.64
C LYS A 82 13.94 0.33 11.13
N TYR A 83 12.95 0.81 10.40
CA TYR A 83 12.97 0.91 8.95
C TYR A 83 12.96 2.39 8.53
N PRO A 84 13.34 2.72 7.29
CA PRO A 84 13.32 4.11 6.82
C PRO A 84 11.91 4.71 6.90
N ILE A 85 11.75 5.81 7.64
CA ILE A 85 10.46 6.53 7.81
C ILE A 85 9.86 7.01 6.48
N VAL A 86 10.68 7.15 5.43
CA VAL A 86 10.19 7.45 4.08
C VAL A 86 9.16 6.43 3.59
N LEU A 87 9.23 5.16 4.05
CA LEU A 87 8.23 4.16 3.71
C LEU A 87 6.86 4.51 4.32
N ASP A 88 6.80 5.07 5.52
CA ASP A 88 5.54 5.51 6.13
C ASP A 88 4.92 6.65 5.32
N TYR A 89 5.73 7.62 4.87
CA TYR A 89 5.26 8.72 4.03
C TYR A 89 4.75 8.21 2.67
N ILE A 90 5.46 7.25 2.05
CA ILE A 90 4.98 6.63 0.81
C ILE A 90 3.63 5.95 1.05
N LEU A 91 3.51 5.17 2.14
CA LEU A 91 2.26 4.47 2.48
C LEU A 91 1.10 5.43 2.77
N GLN A 92 1.36 6.60 3.36
CA GLN A 92 0.37 7.67 3.57
C GLN A 92 -0.15 8.29 2.26
N GLU A 93 0.68 8.35 1.23
CA GLU A 93 0.27 8.87 -0.09
C GLU A 93 -0.44 7.81 -0.94
N MET A 94 -0.35 6.52 -0.57
CA MET A 94 -0.97 5.44 -1.33
C MET A 94 -2.48 5.39 -1.11
N PRO A 95 -3.31 5.56 -2.16
CA PRO A 95 -4.75 5.46 -2.02
C PRO A 95 -5.17 4.05 -1.63
N ARG A 96 -6.00 3.92 -0.60
CA ARG A 96 -6.51 2.63 -0.12
C ARG A 96 -8.01 2.47 -0.38
N LYS A 97 -8.45 1.23 -0.51
CA LYS A 97 -9.89 0.92 -0.59
C LYS A 97 -10.58 1.27 0.73
N CYS A 98 -11.77 1.84 0.64
CA CYS A 98 -12.62 2.06 1.80
C CYS A 98 -12.98 0.71 2.45
N LYS A 99 -12.86 0.62 3.78
CA LYS A 99 -13.16 -0.59 4.57
C LYS A 99 -14.62 -0.69 5.03
N ALA A 100 -15.43 0.35 4.82
CA ALA A 100 -16.80 0.41 5.34
C ALA A 100 -17.80 -0.49 4.56
N SER A 101 -17.50 -0.83 3.30
CA SER A 101 -18.29 -1.76 2.48
C SER A 101 -17.42 -2.32 1.37
N GLU A 102 -17.53 -3.62 1.08
CA GLU A 102 -16.85 -4.26 -0.06
C GLU A 102 -17.22 -3.61 -1.42
N HIS A 103 -18.39 -2.96 -1.50
CA HIS A 103 -18.86 -2.28 -2.70
C HIS A 103 -18.48 -0.79 -2.75
N CYS A 104 -17.78 -0.29 -1.73
CA CYS A 104 -17.36 1.10 -1.70
C CYS A 104 -16.21 1.33 -2.70
N LYS A 105 -16.51 1.97 -3.84
CA LYS A 105 -15.52 2.33 -4.85
C LYS A 105 -14.63 3.52 -4.42
N VAL A 106 -14.84 4.09 -3.24
CA VAL A 106 -14.12 5.28 -2.77
C VAL A 106 -12.70 4.86 -2.36
N PHE A 107 -11.72 5.51 -2.97
CA PHE A 107 -10.34 5.46 -2.50
C PHE A 107 -10.13 6.57 -1.47
N MET A 108 -9.55 6.20 -0.34
CA MET A 108 -9.17 7.15 0.70
C MET A 108 -7.67 7.42 0.59
N PRO A 109 -7.18 8.61 0.99
CA PRO A 109 -5.75 8.83 1.22
C PRO A 109 -5.18 7.72 2.13
N GLY A 110 -3.89 7.41 1.99
CA GLY A 110 -3.25 6.36 2.77
C GLY A 110 -3.24 6.68 4.26
N PRO A 111 -3.19 5.62 5.10
CA PRO A 111 -3.80 5.57 6.44
C PRO A 111 -5.07 6.42 6.65
#